data_AF-A0A3B3S9W9-F1
#
_entry.id   AF-A0A3B3S9W9-F1
#
_cell.length_a   1.000
_cell.length_b   1.000
_cell.length_c   1.000
_cell.angle_alpha   90.00
_cell.angle_beta   90.00
_cell.angle_gamma   90.00
#
_symmetry.space_group_name_H-M   'P 1'
#
loop_
_entity.id
_entity.type
_entity.pdbx_description
1 polymer ?
#
loop_
_entity_poly.entity_id
_entity_poly.type
_entity_poly.pdbx_seq_one_letter_code
_entity_poly.pdbx_strand_id
1 'polypeptide(L)'
;MNWSFNMCILLVFQHVLPCRTTFNKELDRNYTAMEIELKKTIDEQQYMSTTTDIWTAHNKTFLGVTVHWIDSETLQRNKAAIACRRFRGWHTYDAVASELEDIFPQYGLIAEKVTACVTDNGSNFVKVFKEYQQVESAEDEEEVEEDDGEVAFTDLQSVLTEGYDEDAQQGMCVLPAHYRCAAHTLNLIATNEIAKWLASNQESRAVYRSSTAKCSALWTKASRSTVASECLEKISERKLIVPSVTRWNSFYDAYVRIIEMQLTDINNLCTQLQVKCMHDREYQFLKEYCSILKPFSIALDILQGEETCFYGTLQPTLEVLMAKTLAMFHKCLAKLSQMITGLSEIIVGAIKTRFATTIDSKEALLATVSLPKFKLRWVKEETRRDHIKYLLTTECRSLTVEEPATPMIDARQPAVVTSLMESLHEFPRIKKIALRYNAPTPSSAPVERLFSLGSLVLTPRCNRLGDGRFQHLILMRFNRYFSQGGIME
;
A
#
# COMPACT_ATOMS: atom_id res chain seq x y z
N MET A 1 -0.31 -16.61 -14.52
CA MET A 1 -0.80 -17.08 -15.84
C MET A 1 -2.12 -17.89 -15.79
N ASN A 2 -2.81 -18.03 -14.65
CA ASN A 2 -3.87 -19.04 -14.49
C ASN A 2 -5.33 -18.62 -14.78
N TRP A 3 -5.62 -17.42 -15.31
CA TRP A 3 -7.02 -17.04 -15.62
C TRP A 3 -7.39 -17.08 -17.10
N SER A 4 -6.47 -16.70 -17.98
CA SER A 4 -6.59 -17.02 -19.40
C SER A 4 -6.64 -18.54 -19.62
N PHE A 5 -6.07 -19.32 -18.68
CA PHE A 5 -6.11 -20.77 -18.71
C PHE A 5 -7.38 -21.35 -18.06
N ASN A 6 -7.84 -20.89 -16.89
CA ASN A 6 -9.05 -21.47 -16.26
C ASN A 6 -10.38 -21.10 -16.91
N MET A 7 -10.52 -19.90 -17.49
CA MET A 7 -11.70 -19.57 -18.29
C MET A 7 -11.67 -20.30 -19.64
N CYS A 8 -10.49 -20.53 -20.21
CA CYS A 8 -10.34 -21.46 -21.34
C CYS A 8 -10.60 -22.91 -20.93
N ILE A 9 -10.21 -23.37 -19.74
CA ILE A 9 -10.39 -24.77 -19.31
C ILE A 9 -11.86 -25.09 -19.00
N LEU A 10 -12.60 -24.19 -18.36
CA LEU A 10 -14.05 -24.37 -18.18
C LEU A 10 -14.81 -24.28 -19.52
N LEU A 11 -14.29 -23.51 -20.49
CA LEU A 11 -14.78 -23.51 -21.87
C LEU A 11 -14.20 -24.62 -22.75
N VAL A 12 -13.26 -25.45 -22.27
CA VAL A 12 -12.72 -26.59 -23.02
C VAL A 12 -13.58 -27.85 -22.83
N PHE A 13 -14.44 -27.87 -21.79
CA PHE A 13 -15.45 -28.92 -21.61
C PHE A 13 -16.75 -28.70 -22.42
N GLN A 14 -16.91 -27.55 -23.08
CA GLN A 14 -17.84 -27.37 -24.19
C GLN A 14 -17.02 -27.04 -25.44
N HIS A 15 -16.89 -27.97 -26.38
CA HIS A 15 -15.96 -27.95 -27.53
C HIS A 15 -16.06 -26.77 -28.54
N VAL A 16 -16.52 -25.58 -28.17
CA VAL A 16 -16.54 -24.39 -29.02
C VAL A 16 -16.19 -23.14 -28.20
N LEU A 17 -15.05 -22.51 -28.52
CA LEU A 17 -14.73 -21.18 -27.99
C LEU A 17 -15.78 -20.16 -28.48
N PRO A 18 -16.41 -19.36 -27.59
CA PRO A 18 -17.41 -18.39 -27.99
C PRO A 18 -16.80 -17.32 -28.91
N CYS A 19 -17.57 -16.88 -29.90
CA CYS A 19 -17.15 -15.75 -30.73
C CYS A 19 -17.10 -14.45 -29.90
N ARG A 20 -16.37 -13.45 -30.39
CA ARG A 20 -16.17 -12.16 -29.68
C ARG A 20 -17.48 -11.53 -29.20
N THR A 21 -18.54 -11.59 -30.01
CA THR A 21 -19.84 -11.01 -29.67
C THR A 21 -20.50 -11.74 -28.51
N THR A 22 -20.49 -13.08 -28.53
CA THR A 22 -21.04 -13.90 -27.45
C THR A 22 -20.25 -13.68 -26.16
N PHE A 23 -18.91 -13.67 -26.25
CA PHE A 23 -18.06 -13.39 -25.10
C PHE A 23 -18.34 -12.01 -24.48
N ASN A 24 -18.51 -10.97 -25.30
CA ASN A 24 -18.80 -9.62 -24.82
C ASN A 24 -20.14 -9.53 -24.10
N LYS A 25 -21.19 -10.16 -24.64
CA LYS A 25 -22.52 -10.21 -23.99
C LYS A 25 -22.45 -10.92 -22.65
N GLU A 26 -21.71 -12.03 -22.60
CA GLU A 26 -21.54 -12.81 -21.38
C GLU A 26 -20.73 -12.05 -20.32
N LEU A 27 -19.68 -11.35 -20.74
CA LEU A 27 -18.92 -10.45 -19.86
C LEU A 27 -19.80 -9.36 -19.27
N ASP A 28 -20.64 -8.70 -20.08
CA ASP A 28 -21.53 -7.64 -19.59
C ASP A 28 -22.56 -8.19 -18.61
N ARG A 29 -23.17 -9.34 -18.93
CA ARG A 29 -24.11 -10.04 -18.04
C ARG A 29 -23.48 -10.36 -16.68
N ASN A 30 -22.28 -10.93 -16.69
CA ASN A 30 -21.57 -11.30 -15.46
C ASN A 30 -21.08 -10.07 -14.70
N TYR A 31 -20.66 -9.01 -15.39
CA TYR A 31 -20.32 -7.73 -14.77
C TYR A 31 -21.52 -7.12 -14.06
N THR A 32 -22.68 -7.03 -14.71
CA THR A 32 -23.90 -6.50 -14.09
C THR A 32 -24.32 -7.33 -12.88
N ALA A 33 -24.26 -8.67 -12.96
CA ALA A 33 -24.58 -9.54 -11.82
C ALA A 33 -23.61 -9.30 -10.64
N MET A 34 -22.31 -9.24 -10.92
CA MET A 34 -21.27 -8.94 -9.93
C MET A 34 -21.46 -7.56 -9.30
N GLU A 35 -21.78 -6.54 -10.11
CA GLU A 35 -22.00 -5.17 -9.65
C GLU A 35 -23.24 -5.05 -8.76
N ILE A 36 -24.33 -5.74 -9.07
CA ILE A 36 -25.53 -5.78 -8.22
C ILE A 36 -25.21 -6.40 -6.86
N GLU A 37 -24.54 -7.55 -6.84
CA GLU A 37 -24.18 -8.21 -5.58
C GLU A 37 -23.19 -7.39 -4.77
N LEU A 38 -22.22 -6.76 -5.44
CA LEU A 38 -21.26 -5.86 -4.80
C LEU A 38 -21.96 -4.66 -4.15
N LYS A 39 -22.90 -4.01 -4.85
CA LYS A 39 -23.67 -2.89 -4.27
C LYS A 39 -24.46 -3.32 -3.06
N LYS A 40 -25.14 -4.48 -3.12
CA LYS A 40 -25.85 -5.05 -1.97
C LYS A 40 -24.92 -5.32 -0.79
N THR A 41 -23.77 -5.95 -1.03
CA THR A 41 -22.78 -6.20 0.02
C THR A 41 -22.25 -4.91 0.61
N ILE A 42 -21.97 -3.90 -0.22
CA ILE A 42 -21.55 -2.58 0.23
C ILE A 42 -22.64 -1.96 1.10
N ASP A 43 -23.90 -1.94 0.67
CA ASP A 43 -25.04 -1.37 1.40
C ASP A 43 -25.19 -1.92 2.82
N GLU A 44 -24.94 -3.22 3.01
CA GLU A 44 -24.98 -3.89 4.31
C GLU A 44 -23.87 -3.44 5.29
N GLN A 45 -22.79 -2.82 4.80
CA GLN A 45 -21.66 -2.40 5.65
C GLN A 45 -21.94 -1.07 6.35
N GLN A 46 -21.56 -1.00 7.64
CA GLN A 46 -21.63 0.23 8.42
C GLN A 46 -20.38 1.12 8.26
N TYR A 47 -19.19 0.50 8.19
CA TYR A 47 -17.92 1.20 8.12
C TYR A 47 -17.08 0.63 6.99
N MET A 48 -16.55 1.53 6.15
CA MET A 48 -15.72 1.18 5.01
C MET A 48 -14.58 2.17 4.87
N SER A 49 -13.57 1.79 4.11
CA SER A 49 -12.55 2.72 3.64
C SER A 49 -12.34 2.53 2.15
N THR A 50 -11.73 3.51 1.51
CA THR A 50 -11.31 3.41 0.12
C THR A 50 -9.80 3.51 0.02
N THR A 51 -9.24 2.94 -1.04
CA THR A 51 -7.90 3.29 -1.50
C THR A 51 -7.99 3.79 -2.93
N THR A 52 -7.35 4.92 -3.21
CA THR A 52 -7.36 5.54 -4.54
C THR A 52 -5.94 5.81 -4.98
N ASP A 53 -5.67 5.53 -6.26
CA ASP A 53 -4.36 5.76 -6.87
C ASP A 53 -4.53 5.93 -8.39
N ILE A 54 -3.51 6.50 -9.05
CA ILE A 54 -3.46 6.76 -10.48
C ILE A 54 -2.34 5.92 -11.11
N TRP A 55 -2.70 5.10 -12.09
CA TRP A 55 -1.76 4.25 -12.80
C TRP A 55 -1.59 4.64 -14.25
N THR A 56 -0.34 4.86 -14.66
CA THR A 56 0.02 5.10 -16.06
C THR A 56 0.69 3.87 -16.68
N ALA A 57 0.13 3.37 -17.78
CA ALA A 57 0.70 2.31 -18.60
C ALA A 57 0.33 2.44 -20.08
N HIS A 58 1.29 2.16 -20.96
CA HIS A 58 1.09 2.19 -22.42
C HIS A 58 0.45 3.50 -22.93
N ASN A 59 0.94 4.64 -22.43
CA ASN A 59 0.43 5.99 -22.73
C ASN A 59 -1.05 6.18 -22.36
N LYS A 60 -1.54 5.40 -21.39
CA LYS A 60 -2.85 5.55 -20.78
C LYS A 60 -2.73 5.63 -19.26
N THR A 61 -3.41 6.60 -18.69
CA THR A 61 -3.68 6.76 -17.27
C THR A 61 -5.03 6.18 -16.89
N PHE A 62 -5.11 5.56 -15.72
CA PHE A 62 -6.33 5.06 -15.11
C PHE A 62 -6.41 5.46 -13.64
N LEU A 63 -7.59 5.89 -13.19
CA LEU A 63 -7.91 6.07 -11.78
C LEU A 63 -8.45 4.76 -11.23
N GLY A 64 -7.75 4.18 -10.27
CA GLY A 64 -8.18 2.98 -9.55
C GLY A 64 -8.82 3.35 -8.23
N VAL A 65 -9.94 2.70 -7.91
CA VAL A 65 -10.57 2.81 -6.59
C VAL A 65 -10.93 1.42 -6.09
N THR A 66 -10.50 1.11 -4.88
CA THR A 66 -10.93 -0.10 -4.18
C THR A 66 -11.54 0.26 -2.83
N VAL A 67 -12.48 -0.56 -2.38
CA VAL A 67 -13.18 -0.42 -1.10
C VAL A 67 -12.78 -1.56 -0.17
N HIS A 68 -12.71 -1.29 1.12
CA HIS A 68 -12.32 -2.25 2.16
C HIS A 68 -13.24 -2.14 3.36
N TRP A 69 -13.56 -3.28 3.96
CA TRP A 69 -14.36 -3.35 5.18
C TRP A 69 -13.91 -4.53 6.03
N ILE A 70 -14.39 -4.56 7.26
CA ILE A 70 -14.24 -5.72 8.14
C ILE A 70 -15.63 -6.31 8.31
N ASP A 71 -15.79 -7.57 7.95
CA ASP A 71 -17.04 -8.28 8.14
C ASP A 71 -17.36 -8.41 9.63
N SER A 72 -18.57 -8.02 10.03
CA SER A 72 -18.92 -7.94 11.45
C SER A 72 -18.99 -9.31 12.12
N GLU A 73 -19.24 -10.39 11.39
CA GLU A 73 -19.40 -11.73 11.96
C GLU A 73 -18.11 -12.54 11.97
N THR A 74 -17.37 -12.51 10.87
CA THR A 74 -16.11 -13.26 10.71
C THR A 74 -14.89 -12.47 11.19
N LEU A 75 -15.03 -11.14 11.33
CA LEU A 75 -13.95 -10.20 11.64
C LEU A 75 -12.76 -10.26 10.67
N GLN A 76 -13.01 -10.78 9.46
CA GLN A 76 -12.06 -10.81 8.37
C GLN A 76 -12.13 -9.53 7.56
N ARG A 77 -10.97 -9.10 7.07
CA ARG A 77 -10.89 -7.97 6.15
C ARG A 77 -11.32 -8.43 4.76
N ASN A 78 -12.27 -7.72 4.19
CA ASN A 78 -12.73 -7.89 2.82
C ASN A 78 -12.40 -6.67 1.98
N LYS A 79 -12.37 -6.87 0.67
CA LYS A 79 -12.05 -5.83 -0.31
C LYS A 79 -12.72 -6.09 -1.65
N ALA A 80 -12.97 -5.01 -2.38
CA ALA A 80 -13.44 -5.06 -3.76
C ALA A 80 -12.90 -3.87 -4.55
N ALA A 81 -12.69 -4.04 -5.86
CA ALA A 81 -12.42 -2.93 -6.75
C ALA A 81 -13.74 -2.40 -7.31
N ILE A 82 -13.94 -1.08 -7.26
CA ILE A 82 -15.16 -0.42 -7.76
C ILE A 82 -14.89 0.42 -9.01
N ALA A 83 -13.63 0.83 -9.23
CA ALA A 83 -13.27 1.60 -10.42
C ALA A 83 -11.85 1.28 -10.90
N CYS A 84 -11.69 1.30 -12.23
CA CYS A 84 -10.41 1.39 -12.93
C CYS A 84 -10.66 2.16 -14.22
N ARG A 85 -10.99 3.45 -14.07
CA ARG A 85 -11.54 4.30 -15.14
C ARG A 85 -10.41 4.97 -15.90
N ARG A 86 -10.60 5.16 -17.20
CA ARG A 86 -9.63 5.91 -18.02
C ARG A 86 -9.63 7.36 -17.56
N PHE A 87 -8.51 7.82 -17.02
CA PHE A 87 -8.31 9.20 -16.62
C PHE A 87 -7.65 9.96 -17.77
N ARG A 88 -8.32 11.00 -18.27
CA ARG A 88 -7.92 11.73 -19.49
C ARG A 88 -7.59 13.17 -19.13
N GLY A 89 -6.63 13.73 -19.87
CA GLY A 89 -6.19 15.10 -19.63
C GLY A 89 -5.27 15.19 -18.42
N TRP A 90 -5.25 16.37 -17.82
CA TRP A 90 -4.39 16.70 -16.68
C TRP A 90 -4.87 16.04 -15.40
N HIS A 91 -3.94 15.61 -14.57
CA HIS A 91 -4.26 14.94 -13.31
C HIS A 91 -4.38 15.94 -12.16
N THR A 92 -5.08 17.06 -12.39
CA THR A 92 -5.26 18.09 -11.37
C THR A 92 -6.14 17.58 -10.23
N TYR A 93 -6.02 18.20 -9.06
CA TYR A 93 -6.75 17.78 -7.86
C TYR A 93 -8.27 17.89 -8.05
N ASP A 94 -8.77 18.91 -8.75
CA ASP A 94 -10.19 19.09 -9.10
C ASP A 94 -10.70 17.99 -10.05
N ALA A 95 -9.87 17.56 -11.01
CA ALA A 95 -10.22 16.44 -11.89
C ALA A 95 -10.32 15.12 -11.11
N VAL A 96 -9.45 14.92 -10.11
CA VAL A 96 -9.53 13.76 -9.20
C VAL A 96 -10.78 13.83 -8.33
N ALA A 97 -11.11 14.99 -7.76
CA ALA A 97 -12.34 15.19 -6.98
C ALA A 97 -13.57 14.83 -7.82
N SER A 98 -13.67 15.38 -9.04
CA SER A 98 -14.79 15.16 -9.94
C SER A 98 -14.98 13.67 -10.28
N GLU A 99 -13.92 12.91 -10.51
CA GLU A 99 -14.04 11.46 -10.71
C GLU A 99 -14.50 10.72 -9.46
N LEU A 100 -13.99 11.09 -8.27
CA LEU A 100 -14.42 10.46 -7.02
C LEU A 100 -15.89 10.79 -6.70
N GLU A 101 -16.33 12.02 -6.96
CA GLU A 101 -17.72 12.47 -6.87
C GLU A 101 -18.65 11.71 -7.79
N ASP A 102 -18.19 11.29 -8.97
CA ASP A 102 -18.99 10.45 -9.84
C ASP A 102 -18.99 8.99 -9.36
N ILE A 103 -17.86 8.45 -8.88
CA ILE A 103 -17.74 7.05 -8.48
C ILE A 103 -18.49 6.76 -7.18
N PHE A 104 -18.32 7.59 -6.15
CA PHE A 104 -18.78 7.28 -4.79
C PHE A 104 -20.31 7.11 -4.67
N PRO A 105 -21.14 8.01 -5.23
CA PRO A 105 -22.59 7.87 -5.19
C PRO A 105 -23.10 6.61 -5.90
N GLN A 106 -22.42 6.14 -6.96
CA GLN A 106 -22.83 4.94 -7.70
C GLN A 106 -22.81 3.67 -6.85
N TYR A 107 -22.02 3.67 -5.76
CA TYR A 107 -21.88 2.57 -4.81
C TYR A 107 -22.38 2.93 -3.40
N GLY A 108 -23.15 4.02 -3.24
CA GLY A 108 -23.69 4.41 -1.93
C GLY A 108 -22.61 4.79 -0.90
N LEU A 109 -21.45 5.26 -1.36
CA LEU A 109 -20.34 5.65 -0.50
C LEU A 109 -20.53 7.09 -0.01
N ILE A 110 -21.26 7.23 1.09
CA ILE A 110 -21.51 8.51 1.76
C ILE A 110 -20.48 8.78 2.88
N ALA A 111 -20.35 10.04 3.28
CA ALA A 111 -19.36 10.49 4.25
C ALA A 111 -19.47 9.79 5.62
N GLU A 112 -20.66 9.41 6.10
CA GLU A 112 -20.77 8.70 7.38
C GLU A 112 -20.27 7.25 7.33
N LYS A 113 -20.26 6.65 6.14
CA LYS A 113 -19.91 5.24 5.91
C LYS A 113 -18.42 5.07 5.61
N VAL A 114 -17.84 6.00 4.86
CA VAL A 114 -16.41 5.97 4.49
C VAL A 114 -15.59 6.63 5.60
N THR A 115 -14.91 5.82 6.41
CA THR A 115 -14.12 6.30 7.54
C THR A 115 -12.83 6.97 7.13
N ALA A 116 -12.23 6.55 6.01
CA ALA A 116 -11.11 7.24 5.38
C ALA A 116 -10.92 6.82 3.92
N CYS A 117 -10.31 7.69 3.12
CA CYS A 117 -9.71 7.38 1.83
C CYS A 117 -8.18 7.38 1.97
N VAL A 118 -7.55 6.26 1.59
CA VAL A 118 -6.10 6.08 1.65
C VAL A 118 -5.49 6.27 0.25
N THR A 119 -4.60 7.22 0.09
CA THR A 119 -3.91 7.45 -1.21
C THR A 119 -2.41 7.42 -1.02
N ASP A 120 -1.66 7.45 -2.12
CA ASP A 120 -0.24 7.80 -2.05
C ASP A 120 -0.05 9.26 -1.58
N ASN A 121 1.21 9.68 -1.45
CA ASN A 121 1.53 11.04 -1.02
C ASN A 121 1.65 12.02 -2.20
N GLY A 122 1.08 11.68 -3.37
CA GLY A 122 1.11 12.56 -4.53
C GLY A 122 0.45 13.90 -4.22
N SER A 123 1.07 14.99 -4.66
CA SER A 123 0.63 16.37 -4.34
C SER A 123 -0.82 16.65 -4.73
N ASN A 124 -1.29 16.09 -5.85
CA ASN A 124 -2.67 16.21 -6.30
C ASN A 124 -3.66 15.55 -5.33
N PHE A 125 -3.31 14.41 -4.73
CA PHE A 125 -4.14 13.77 -3.72
C PHE A 125 -4.11 14.52 -2.40
N VAL A 126 -2.94 15.00 -1.97
CA VAL A 126 -2.86 15.82 -0.74
C VAL A 126 -3.72 17.08 -0.89
N LYS A 127 -3.64 17.76 -2.04
CA LYS A 127 -4.40 18.99 -2.28
C LYS A 127 -5.90 18.72 -2.39
N VAL A 128 -6.34 17.65 -3.08
CA VAL A 128 -7.78 17.38 -3.24
C VAL A 128 -8.46 17.14 -1.90
N PHE A 129 -7.85 16.34 -1.03
CA PHE A 129 -8.46 16.08 0.26
C PHE A 129 -8.32 17.25 1.22
N LYS A 130 -7.28 18.07 1.13
CA LYS A 130 -7.19 19.32 1.91
C LYS A 130 -8.30 20.31 1.55
N GLU A 131 -8.61 20.44 0.25
CA GLU A 131 -9.60 21.42 -0.24
C GLU A 131 -11.06 20.97 -0.02
N TYR A 132 -11.33 19.68 -0.20
CA TYR A 132 -12.70 19.14 -0.22
C TYR A 132 -13.09 18.33 1.02
N GLN A 133 -12.23 18.22 2.03
CA GLN A 133 -12.60 17.63 3.32
C GLN A 133 -13.27 18.67 4.20
N GLN A 134 -14.47 18.36 4.73
CA GLN A 134 -15.05 19.19 5.79
C GLN A 134 -14.29 18.93 7.10
N VAL A 135 -13.46 19.89 7.52
CA VAL A 135 -12.99 19.97 8.90
C VAL A 135 -13.41 21.33 9.46
N GLU A 136 -14.13 21.31 10.59
CA GLU A 136 -14.27 22.49 11.45
C GLU A 136 -12.86 22.92 11.86
N SER A 137 -12.38 23.99 11.22
CA SER A 137 -11.22 24.82 11.57
C SER A 137 -10.30 24.25 12.68
N ALA A 138 -9.21 23.60 12.27
CA ALA A 138 -8.01 23.48 13.08
C ALA A 138 -6.83 23.95 12.22
N GLU A 139 -6.44 25.18 12.51
CA GLU A 139 -5.18 25.90 12.22
C GLU A 139 -4.33 25.42 11.04
N ASP A 140 -4.15 26.33 10.07
CA ASP A 140 -3.25 26.22 8.93
C ASP A 140 -1.83 25.77 9.36
N GLU A 141 -1.52 24.49 9.12
CA GLU A 141 -0.14 24.03 9.07
C GLU A 141 0.39 24.22 7.64
N GLU A 142 1.33 25.16 7.49
CA GLU A 142 2.19 25.26 6.31
C GLU A 142 3.06 23.99 6.22
N GLU A 143 2.62 23.00 5.44
CA GLU A 143 3.51 21.91 5.04
C GLU A 143 4.45 22.40 3.93
N VAL A 144 5.74 22.16 4.15
CA VAL A 144 6.81 22.38 3.17
C VAL A 144 6.52 21.52 1.94
N GLU A 145 6.29 22.14 0.79
CA GLU A 145 6.21 21.42 -0.48
C GLU A 145 7.49 20.59 -0.67
N GLU A 146 7.33 19.27 -0.63
CA GLU A 146 8.40 18.35 -0.98
C GLU A 146 8.45 18.23 -2.50
N ASP A 147 9.55 18.72 -3.07
CA ASP A 147 9.99 18.42 -4.43
C ASP A 147 10.23 16.90 -4.54
N ASP A 148 9.19 16.14 -4.89
CA ASP A 148 9.25 14.69 -5.12
C ASP A 148 10.01 14.33 -6.40
N GLY A 149 10.59 15.30 -7.13
CA GLY A 149 11.33 15.05 -8.37
C GLY A 149 10.49 14.35 -9.47
N GLU A 150 9.20 14.15 -9.24
CA GLU A 150 8.25 13.80 -10.28
C GLU A 150 8.04 15.06 -11.11
N VAL A 151 8.34 14.98 -12.40
CA VAL A 151 8.15 16.10 -13.32
C VAL A 151 6.65 16.30 -13.49
N ALA A 152 6.02 17.05 -12.59
CA ALA A 152 4.75 17.67 -12.85
C ALA A 152 4.99 18.66 -14.01
N PHE A 153 4.39 18.39 -15.16
CA PHE A 153 4.38 19.34 -16.28
C PHE A 153 3.53 20.53 -15.85
N THR A 154 4.13 21.54 -15.23
CA THR A 154 3.47 22.83 -15.00
C THR A 154 3.53 23.62 -16.29
N ASP A 155 2.39 23.80 -16.94
CA ASP A 155 2.28 24.55 -18.19
C ASP A 155 2.37 26.06 -17.92
N LEU A 156 3.22 26.77 -18.69
CA LEU A 156 3.36 28.23 -18.65
C LEU A 156 2.04 28.94 -18.97
N GLN A 157 1.11 28.24 -19.64
CA GLN A 157 -0.21 28.75 -19.97
C GLN A 157 -1.08 28.98 -18.73
N SER A 158 -0.99 28.16 -17.68
CA SER A 158 -1.81 28.32 -16.47
C SER A 158 -1.49 29.62 -15.73
N VAL A 159 -0.21 30.02 -15.71
CA VAL A 159 0.26 31.31 -15.16
C VAL A 159 -0.27 32.50 -15.97
N LEU A 160 -0.64 32.27 -17.24
CA LEU A 160 -1.14 33.32 -18.15
C LEU A 160 -2.69 33.36 -18.24
N THR A 161 -3.39 32.35 -17.73
CA THR A 161 -4.87 32.29 -17.68
C THR A 161 -5.46 32.50 -16.28
N GLU A 162 -4.68 32.96 -15.28
CA GLU A 162 -5.19 33.42 -13.97
C GLU A 162 -6.01 34.74 -14.04
N GLY A 163 -6.70 34.96 -15.16
CA GLY A 163 -7.74 35.97 -15.29
C GLY A 163 -8.91 35.32 -16.01
N TYR A 164 -10.08 35.36 -15.35
CA TYR A 164 -11.39 34.94 -15.84
C TYR A 164 -11.75 33.45 -15.68
N ASP A 165 -12.32 33.12 -14.52
CA ASP A 165 -13.69 32.59 -14.44
C ASP A 165 -14.20 32.63 -12.97
N GLU A 166 -14.80 33.77 -12.61
CA GLU A 166 -15.78 33.83 -11.51
C GLU A 166 -17.12 33.34 -12.09
N ASP A 167 -17.47 32.05 -11.94
CA ASP A 167 -18.87 31.56 -11.90
C ASP A 167 -18.97 30.02 -12.03
N ALA A 168 -18.48 29.30 -11.01
CA ALA A 168 -18.89 27.92 -10.78
C ALA A 168 -19.07 27.65 -9.28
N GLN A 169 -20.15 28.19 -8.70
CA GLN A 169 -20.74 27.64 -7.48
C GLN A 169 -21.41 26.29 -7.81
N GLN A 170 -20.57 25.30 -8.11
CA GLN A 170 -20.95 23.91 -8.24
C GLN A 170 -20.91 23.30 -6.84
N GLY A 171 -22.00 22.65 -6.42
CA GLY A 171 -22.23 22.22 -5.04
C GLY A 171 -21.00 21.60 -4.38
N MET A 172 -20.66 22.06 -3.18
CA MET A 172 -19.45 21.65 -2.47
C MET A 172 -19.41 20.13 -2.32
N CYS A 173 -18.48 19.50 -3.02
CA CYS A 173 -18.11 18.13 -2.78
C CYS A 173 -17.48 17.99 -1.40
N VAL A 174 -17.95 17.01 -0.64
CA VAL A 174 -17.36 16.66 0.65
C VAL A 174 -16.72 15.30 0.53
N LEU A 175 -15.39 15.29 0.45
CA LEU A 175 -14.62 14.05 0.45
C LEU A 175 -14.46 13.51 1.89
N PRO A 176 -14.37 12.18 2.06
CA PRO A 176 -14.08 11.56 3.36
C PRO A 176 -12.71 11.96 3.91
N ALA A 177 -12.46 11.63 5.18
CA ALA A 177 -11.16 11.86 5.81
C ALA A 177 -10.01 11.22 5.01
N HIS A 178 -8.88 11.93 4.90
CA HIS A 178 -7.74 11.48 4.10
C HIS A 178 -6.61 10.91 4.93
N TYR A 179 -6.20 9.69 4.58
CA TYR A 179 -5.03 9.05 5.15
C TYR A 179 -3.93 8.89 4.10
N ARG A 180 -2.72 9.34 4.44
CA ARG A 180 -1.52 9.09 3.65
C ARG A 180 -1.08 7.64 3.77
N CYS A 181 -0.66 7.04 2.65
CA CYS A 181 -0.16 5.67 2.60
C CYS A 181 1.15 5.56 3.40
N ALA A 182 1.11 4.90 4.56
CA ALA A 182 2.28 4.72 5.41
C ALA A 182 3.39 3.92 4.74
N ALA A 183 3.04 2.93 3.90
CA ALA A 183 4.02 2.18 3.13
C ALA A 183 4.75 3.07 2.10
N HIS A 184 4.04 4.00 1.47
CA HIS A 184 4.63 4.96 0.55
C HIS A 184 5.49 5.99 1.30
N THR A 185 5.03 6.49 2.46
CA THR A 185 5.86 7.34 3.33
C THR A 185 7.17 6.65 3.75
N LEU A 186 7.13 5.37 4.12
CA LEU A 186 8.35 4.60 4.40
C LEU A 186 9.21 4.45 3.14
N ASN A 187 8.61 4.20 1.98
CA ASN A 187 9.33 4.14 0.70
C ASN A 187 10.11 5.44 0.45
N LEU A 188 9.47 6.60 0.62
CA LEU A 188 10.09 7.93 0.48
C LEU A 188 11.26 8.13 1.44
N ILE A 189 11.11 7.78 2.72
CA ILE A 189 12.21 7.84 3.70
C ILE A 189 13.46 7.10 3.18
N ALA A 190 13.24 5.94 2.54
CA ALA A 190 14.31 5.11 2.07
C ALA A 190 14.93 5.58 0.74
N THR A 191 14.14 6.14 -0.16
CA THR A 191 14.61 6.66 -1.46
C THR A 191 15.16 8.07 -1.39
N ASN A 192 14.69 8.89 -0.44
CA ASN A 192 14.99 10.31 -0.38
C ASN A 192 15.96 10.58 0.79
N GLU A 193 15.53 10.44 2.04
CA GLU A 193 16.32 10.81 3.22
C GLU A 193 17.56 9.93 3.38
N ILE A 194 17.41 8.61 3.31
CA ILE A 194 18.52 7.66 3.46
C ILE A 194 19.52 7.82 2.30
N ALA A 195 19.01 7.91 1.06
CA ALA A 195 19.87 8.08 -0.11
C ALA A 195 20.61 9.43 -0.08
N LYS A 196 19.92 10.52 0.30
CA LYS A 196 20.51 11.86 0.46
C LYS A 196 21.58 11.88 1.54
N TRP A 197 21.34 11.22 2.68
CA TRP A 197 22.34 11.09 3.73
C TRP A 197 23.57 10.32 3.25
N LEU A 198 23.39 9.16 2.62
CA LEU A 198 24.50 8.36 2.07
C LEU A 198 25.28 9.11 0.98
N ALA A 199 24.60 9.90 0.16
CA ALA A 199 25.23 10.72 -0.86
C ALA A 199 25.98 11.93 -0.27
N SER A 200 25.58 12.43 0.89
CA SER A 200 26.15 13.63 1.53
C SER A 200 27.26 13.28 2.52
N ASN A 201 27.19 12.14 3.19
CA ASN A 201 28.17 11.69 4.17
C ASN A 201 29.52 11.34 3.50
N GLN A 202 30.60 11.95 3.97
CA GLN A 202 31.96 11.80 3.40
C GLN A 202 32.44 10.35 3.40
N GLU A 203 32.13 9.59 4.46
CA GLU A 203 32.61 8.21 4.62
C GLU A 203 31.83 7.19 3.77
N SER A 204 30.54 7.42 3.51
CA SER A 204 29.72 6.53 2.66
C SER A 204 29.60 6.95 1.21
N ARG A 205 29.74 8.23 0.86
CA ARG A 205 29.42 8.75 -0.49
C ARG A 205 30.06 7.95 -1.62
N ALA A 206 31.37 7.75 -1.57
CA ALA A 206 32.10 7.07 -2.63
C ALA A 206 31.73 5.59 -2.71
N VAL A 207 31.66 4.89 -1.57
CA VAL A 207 31.33 3.46 -1.52
C VAL A 207 29.87 3.19 -1.88
N TYR A 208 28.94 4.05 -1.48
CA TYR A 208 27.51 3.95 -1.81
C TYR A 208 27.29 4.10 -3.31
N ARG A 209 27.86 5.15 -3.93
CA ARG A 209 27.76 5.36 -5.37
C ARG A 209 28.39 4.21 -6.16
N SER A 210 29.58 3.78 -5.75
CA SER A 210 30.32 2.73 -6.46
C SER A 210 29.64 1.35 -6.34
N SER A 211 29.20 0.97 -5.13
CA SER A 211 28.46 -0.29 -4.92
C SER A 211 27.12 -0.31 -5.67
N THR A 212 26.33 0.76 -5.55
CA THR A 212 25.03 0.89 -6.24
C THR A 212 25.19 0.81 -7.76
N ALA A 213 26.20 1.49 -8.33
CA ALA A 213 26.46 1.45 -9.77
C ALA A 213 26.85 0.05 -10.26
N LYS A 214 27.69 -0.68 -9.50
CA LYS A 214 28.10 -2.05 -9.84
C LYS A 214 26.95 -3.04 -9.76
N CYS A 215 26.15 -2.97 -8.70
CA CYS A 215 24.93 -3.78 -8.59
C CYS A 215 23.96 -3.49 -9.73
N SER A 216 23.75 -2.21 -10.07
CA SER A 216 22.90 -1.80 -11.19
C SER A 216 23.39 -2.31 -12.53
N ALA A 217 24.70 -2.25 -12.78
CA ALA A 217 25.31 -2.81 -13.98
C ALA A 217 25.11 -4.34 -14.05
N LEU A 218 25.26 -5.02 -12.92
CA LEU A 218 25.06 -6.46 -12.82
C LEU A 218 23.59 -6.86 -13.11
N TRP A 219 22.62 -6.21 -12.46
CA TRP A 219 21.19 -6.45 -12.71
C TRP A 219 20.80 -6.15 -14.16
N THR A 220 21.32 -5.05 -14.73
CA THR A 220 21.05 -4.67 -16.12
C THR A 220 21.61 -5.70 -17.09
N LYS A 221 22.82 -6.21 -16.85
CA LYS A 221 23.44 -7.22 -17.70
C LYS A 221 22.71 -8.56 -17.59
N ALA A 222 22.37 -8.99 -16.37
CA ALA A 222 21.64 -10.23 -16.11
C ALA A 222 20.22 -10.22 -16.70
N SER A 223 19.54 -9.07 -16.69
CA SER A 223 18.17 -8.95 -17.24
C SER A 223 18.11 -8.89 -18.77
N ARG A 224 19.17 -8.44 -19.43
CA ARG A 224 19.20 -8.20 -20.88
C ARG A 224 19.94 -9.27 -21.69
N SER A 225 20.61 -10.22 -21.04
CA SER A 225 21.39 -11.26 -21.71
C SER A 225 21.02 -12.65 -21.17
N THR A 226 20.55 -13.52 -22.07
CA THR A 226 20.27 -14.93 -21.76
C THR A 226 21.52 -15.66 -21.30
N VAL A 227 22.65 -15.43 -21.98
CA VAL A 227 23.96 -15.96 -21.62
C VAL A 227 24.36 -15.51 -20.22
N ALA A 228 24.09 -14.24 -19.87
CA ALA A 228 24.38 -13.73 -18.53
C ALA A 228 23.49 -14.37 -17.47
N SER A 229 22.20 -14.55 -17.76
CA SER A 229 21.25 -15.21 -16.87
C SER A 229 21.61 -16.69 -16.65
N GLU A 230 22.03 -17.42 -17.69
CA GLU A 230 22.44 -18.84 -17.59
C GLU A 230 23.76 -19.01 -16.84
N CYS A 231 24.73 -18.12 -17.08
CA CYS A 231 25.97 -18.05 -16.32
C CYS A 231 25.68 -17.86 -14.82
N LEU A 232 24.74 -16.98 -14.50
CA LEU A 232 24.32 -16.71 -13.14
C LEU A 232 23.65 -17.93 -12.48
N GLU A 233 22.74 -18.59 -13.20
CA GLU A 233 22.03 -19.77 -12.72
C GLU A 233 23.00 -20.93 -12.39
N LYS A 234 24.11 -21.06 -13.12
CA LYS A 234 25.18 -22.03 -12.83
C LYS A 234 25.97 -21.73 -11.55
N ILE A 235 26.09 -20.46 -11.16
CA ILE A 235 26.89 -20.04 -10.01
C ILE A 235 26.04 -19.96 -8.74
N SER A 236 24.83 -19.42 -8.82
CA SER A 236 23.99 -19.16 -7.63
C SER A 236 22.76 -20.05 -7.51
N GLU A 237 22.51 -20.96 -8.44
CA GLU A 237 21.29 -21.82 -8.54
C GLU A 237 19.96 -21.05 -8.52
N ARG A 238 20.03 -19.72 -8.54
CA ARG A 238 18.91 -18.80 -8.34
C ARG A 238 19.15 -17.55 -9.17
N LYS A 239 18.11 -17.03 -9.81
CA LYS A 239 18.18 -15.80 -10.60
C LYS A 239 18.39 -14.57 -9.71
N LEU A 240 19.09 -13.57 -10.23
CA LEU A 240 19.11 -12.24 -9.60
C LEU A 240 17.71 -11.64 -9.66
N ILE A 241 17.36 -10.94 -8.60
CA ILE A 241 16.19 -10.09 -8.56
C ILE A 241 16.58 -8.77 -9.21
N VAL A 242 15.86 -8.38 -10.26
CA VAL A 242 15.97 -7.05 -10.85
C VAL A 242 15.02 -6.16 -10.04
N PRO A 243 15.52 -5.10 -9.39
CA PRO A 243 14.69 -4.30 -8.52
C PRO A 243 13.65 -3.51 -9.33
N SER A 244 12.41 -3.45 -8.83
CA SER A 244 11.42 -2.50 -9.34
C SER A 244 11.70 -1.11 -8.76
N VAL A 245 11.69 -0.08 -9.60
CA VAL A 245 11.96 1.31 -9.18
C VAL A 245 10.88 1.84 -8.20
N THR A 246 9.66 1.30 -8.26
CA THR A 246 8.50 1.80 -7.53
C THR A 246 8.32 1.25 -6.12
N ARG A 247 9.05 0.19 -5.74
CA ARG A 247 8.93 -0.44 -4.41
C ARG A 247 10.30 -0.73 -3.82
N TRP A 248 10.65 -0.05 -2.74
CA TRP A 248 11.96 -0.14 -2.14
C TRP A 248 12.28 -1.51 -1.52
N ASN A 249 11.28 -2.28 -1.05
CA ASN A 249 11.52 -3.66 -0.61
C ASN A 249 12.09 -4.55 -1.73
N SER A 250 11.68 -4.32 -2.99
CA SER A 250 12.29 -4.99 -4.15
C SER A 250 13.76 -4.61 -4.34
N PHE A 251 14.12 -3.36 -4.05
CA PHE A 251 15.52 -2.89 -4.07
C PHE A 251 16.35 -3.53 -2.96
N TYR A 252 15.79 -3.62 -1.75
CA TYR A 252 16.39 -4.34 -0.63
C TYR A 252 16.64 -5.83 -0.96
N ASP A 253 15.62 -6.53 -1.45
CA ASP A 253 15.72 -7.95 -1.81
C ASP A 253 16.77 -8.21 -2.90
N ALA A 254 16.89 -7.29 -3.86
CA ALA A 254 17.92 -7.36 -4.90
C ALA A 254 19.34 -7.24 -4.33
N TYR A 255 19.56 -6.40 -3.32
CA TYR A 255 20.85 -6.36 -2.61
C TYR A 255 21.08 -7.58 -1.74
N VAL A 256 20.08 -8.05 -1.00
CA VAL A 256 20.16 -9.27 -0.19
C VAL A 256 20.59 -10.44 -1.07
N ARG A 257 19.99 -10.57 -2.26
CA ARG A 257 20.37 -11.59 -3.24
C ARG A 257 21.85 -11.55 -3.63
N ILE A 258 22.43 -10.36 -3.73
CA ILE A 258 23.85 -10.21 -4.03
C ILE A 258 24.71 -10.63 -2.83
N ILE A 259 24.39 -10.16 -1.63
CA ILE A 259 25.23 -10.44 -0.44
C ILE A 259 25.09 -11.88 0.11
N GLU A 260 24.08 -12.63 -0.33
CA GLU A 260 23.97 -14.08 -0.09
C GLU A 260 25.07 -14.88 -0.80
N MET A 261 25.62 -14.37 -1.91
CA MET A 261 26.73 -14.99 -2.64
C MET A 261 28.08 -14.59 -2.05
N GLN A 262 29.09 -15.45 -2.16
CA GLN A 262 30.45 -15.09 -1.77
C GLN A 262 31.04 -14.06 -2.73
N LEU A 263 31.90 -13.16 -2.22
CA LEU A 263 32.53 -12.10 -3.03
C LEU A 263 33.33 -12.66 -4.21
N THR A 264 33.97 -13.82 -4.04
CA THR A 264 34.68 -14.54 -5.10
C THR A 264 33.76 -14.90 -6.25
N ASP A 265 32.57 -15.41 -5.95
CA ASP A 265 31.60 -15.86 -6.94
C ASP A 265 31.01 -14.66 -7.70
N ILE A 266 30.71 -13.58 -6.98
CA ILE A 266 30.27 -12.30 -7.57
C ILE A 266 31.34 -11.76 -8.52
N ASN A 267 32.61 -11.79 -8.14
CA ASN A 267 33.69 -11.26 -8.97
C ASN A 267 34.02 -12.16 -10.16
N ASN A 268 33.89 -13.48 -10.01
CA ASN A 268 33.95 -14.43 -11.13
C ASN A 268 32.85 -14.13 -12.15
N LEU A 269 31.62 -13.92 -11.67
CA LEU A 269 30.49 -13.52 -12.49
C LEU A 269 30.74 -12.17 -13.17
N CYS A 270 31.16 -11.14 -12.43
CA CYS A 270 31.50 -9.83 -12.99
C CYS A 270 32.53 -9.95 -14.13
N THR A 271 33.57 -10.78 -13.94
CA THR A 271 34.60 -11.01 -14.96
C THR A 271 34.02 -11.69 -16.21
N GLN A 272 33.22 -12.75 -16.04
CA GLN A 272 32.56 -13.44 -17.15
C GLN A 272 31.59 -12.52 -17.91
N LEU A 273 30.90 -11.63 -17.19
CA LEU A 273 29.93 -10.69 -17.76
C LEU A 273 30.55 -9.38 -18.25
N GLN A 274 31.86 -9.20 -18.10
CA GLN A 274 32.60 -7.97 -18.41
C GLN A 274 32.04 -6.73 -17.67
N VAL A 275 31.67 -6.92 -16.40
CA VAL A 275 31.23 -5.87 -15.47
C VAL A 275 32.34 -5.62 -14.45
N LYS A 276 32.46 -4.39 -13.95
CA LYS A 276 33.50 -4.02 -12.97
C LYS A 276 33.30 -4.81 -11.66
N CYS A 277 34.36 -5.50 -11.21
CA CYS A 277 34.37 -6.28 -9.97
C CYS A 277 34.11 -5.42 -8.73
N MET A 278 33.51 -6.04 -7.72
CA MET A 278 33.23 -5.45 -6.41
C MET A 278 34.43 -5.68 -5.48
N HIS A 279 34.82 -4.64 -4.74
CA HIS A 279 35.88 -4.71 -3.74
C HIS A 279 35.30 -5.04 -2.36
N ASP A 280 36.16 -5.50 -1.46
CA ASP A 280 35.79 -5.85 -0.07
C ASP A 280 35.07 -4.71 0.65
N ARG A 281 35.52 -3.45 0.47
CA ARG A 281 34.88 -2.28 1.10
C ARG A 281 33.43 -2.09 0.63
N GLU A 282 33.15 -2.30 -0.65
CA GLU A 282 31.80 -2.17 -1.21
C GLU A 282 30.91 -3.31 -0.75
N TYR A 283 31.43 -4.53 -0.76
CA TYR A 283 30.71 -5.71 -0.33
C TYR A 283 30.39 -5.67 1.17
N GLN A 284 31.34 -5.21 2.00
CA GLN A 284 31.13 -4.98 3.43
C GLN A 284 30.08 -3.88 3.67
N PHE A 285 30.15 -2.77 2.92
CA PHE A 285 29.13 -1.71 2.98
C PHE A 285 27.73 -2.27 2.68
N LEU A 286 27.57 -3.09 1.63
CA LEU A 286 26.26 -3.67 1.30
C LEU A 286 25.73 -4.61 2.40
N LYS A 287 26.60 -5.41 3.02
CA LYS A 287 26.23 -6.27 4.16
C LYS A 287 25.72 -5.46 5.34
N GLU A 288 26.44 -4.40 5.67
CA GLU A 288 26.10 -3.48 6.76
C GLU A 288 24.80 -2.72 6.47
N TYR A 289 24.68 -2.15 5.27
CA TYR A 289 23.47 -1.49 4.76
C TYR A 289 22.24 -2.40 4.87
N CYS A 290 22.31 -3.62 4.34
CA CYS A 290 21.20 -4.58 4.39
C CYS A 290 20.87 -5.04 5.82
N SER A 291 21.86 -5.06 6.71
CA SER A 291 21.64 -5.45 8.12
C SER A 291 20.86 -4.38 8.88
N ILE A 292 21.21 -3.10 8.70
CA ILE A 292 20.50 -1.96 9.32
C ILE A 292 19.08 -1.84 8.77
N LEU A 293 18.91 -2.07 7.47
CA LEU A 293 17.65 -1.84 6.76
C LEU A 293 16.69 -3.03 6.74
N LYS A 294 17.11 -4.17 7.27
CA LYS A 294 16.25 -5.35 7.42
C LYS A 294 14.92 -5.06 8.15
N PRO A 295 14.91 -4.37 9.31
CA PRO A 295 13.65 -4.03 9.97
C PRO A 295 12.73 -3.18 9.09
N PHE A 296 13.31 -2.34 8.23
CA PHE A 296 12.58 -1.45 7.32
C PHE A 296 11.84 -2.24 6.22
N SER A 297 12.52 -3.22 5.60
CA SER A 297 11.88 -4.12 4.61
C SER A 297 10.75 -4.93 5.25
N ILE A 298 10.97 -5.47 6.45
CA ILE A 298 9.94 -6.24 7.18
C ILE A 298 8.73 -5.35 7.50
N ALA A 299 8.95 -4.09 7.89
CA ALA A 299 7.86 -3.16 8.17
C ALA A 299 7.02 -2.88 6.92
N LEU A 300 7.65 -2.66 5.76
CA LEU A 300 6.95 -2.51 4.49
C LEU A 300 6.08 -3.73 4.16
N ASP A 301 6.64 -4.94 4.27
CA ASP A 301 5.91 -6.18 3.98
C ASP A 301 4.69 -6.37 4.91
N ILE A 302 4.82 -5.98 6.18
CA ILE A 302 3.70 -6.00 7.14
C ILE A 302 2.61 -4.99 6.71
N LEU A 303 2.98 -3.74 6.45
CA LEU A 303 2.01 -2.67 6.14
C LEU A 303 1.35 -2.83 4.77
N GLN A 304 1.99 -3.54 3.85
CA GLN A 304 1.45 -3.88 2.52
C GLN A 304 0.70 -5.24 2.50
N GLY A 305 0.55 -5.91 3.66
CA GLY A 305 -0.21 -7.14 3.79
C GLY A 305 -1.71 -6.95 3.52
N GLU A 306 -2.37 -7.95 2.92
CA GLU A 306 -3.75 -7.80 2.44
C GLU A 306 -4.81 -8.29 3.43
N GLU A 307 -4.61 -9.47 4.05
CA GLU A 307 -5.66 -10.17 4.79
C GLU A 307 -5.68 -9.79 6.29
N THR A 308 -4.50 -9.54 6.87
CA THR A 308 -4.34 -9.37 8.32
C THR A 308 -3.80 -8.01 8.72
N CYS A 309 -3.61 -7.10 7.75
CA CYS A 309 -3.10 -5.76 8.01
C CYS A 309 -4.27 -4.80 8.24
N PHE A 310 -4.60 -4.61 9.52
CA PHE A 310 -5.52 -3.58 9.98
C PHE A 310 -4.81 -2.24 10.18
N TYR A 311 -5.53 -1.12 10.14
CA TYR A 311 -4.91 0.20 10.39
C TYR A 311 -4.15 0.26 11.73
N GLY A 312 -4.70 -0.36 12.77
CA GLY A 312 -4.07 -0.49 14.09
C GLY A 312 -2.77 -1.31 14.12
N THR A 313 -2.33 -1.87 12.99
CA THR A 313 -1.00 -2.50 12.84
C THR A 313 0.10 -1.44 12.66
N LEU A 314 -0.26 -0.22 12.24
CA LEU A 314 0.69 0.84 11.92
C LEU A 314 1.56 1.22 13.12
N GLN A 315 0.95 1.63 14.24
CA GLN A 315 1.72 2.14 15.38
C GLN A 315 2.68 1.10 16.00
N PRO A 316 2.24 -0.14 16.27
CA PRO A 316 3.16 -1.17 16.76
C PRO A 316 4.29 -1.47 15.77
N THR A 317 4.02 -1.39 14.46
CA THR A 317 5.05 -1.61 13.43
C THR A 317 6.09 -0.50 13.43
N LEU A 318 5.67 0.76 13.51
CA LEU A 318 6.59 1.91 13.60
C LEU A 318 7.43 1.86 14.88
N GLU A 319 6.82 1.56 16.04
CA GLU A 319 7.53 1.44 17.32
C GLU A 319 8.59 0.33 17.29
N VAL A 320 8.23 -0.85 16.75
CA VAL A 320 9.17 -1.97 16.60
C VAL A 320 10.25 -1.67 15.57
N LEU A 321 9.91 -1.02 14.45
CA LEU A 321 10.85 -0.58 13.43
C LEU A 321 11.92 0.34 14.06
N MET A 322 11.50 1.42 14.71
CA MET A 322 12.42 2.36 15.35
C MET A 322 13.29 1.67 16.42
N ALA A 323 12.69 0.86 17.29
CA ALA A 323 13.42 0.16 18.34
C ALA A 323 14.44 -0.84 17.77
N LYS A 324 14.10 -1.60 16.73
CA LYS A 324 15.01 -2.57 16.11
C LYS A 324 16.13 -1.89 15.33
N THR A 325 15.85 -0.79 14.62
CA THR A 325 16.87 -0.03 13.88
C THR A 325 17.93 0.55 14.82
N LEU A 326 17.54 1.07 15.99
CA LEU A 326 18.48 1.54 17.01
C LEU A 326 19.21 0.39 17.71
N ALA A 327 18.51 -0.71 18.04
CA ALA A 327 19.13 -1.85 18.70
C ALA A 327 20.18 -2.55 17.82
N MET A 328 19.98 -2.60 16.50
CA MET A 328 20.96 -3.11 15.54
C MET A 328 22.24 -2.30 15.55
N PHE A 329 22.13 -0.97 15.67
CA PHE A 329 23.29 -0.10 15.84
C PHE A 329 24.07 -0.42 17.13
N HIS A 330 23.38 -0.53 18.27
CA HIS A 330 24.03 -0.82 19.56
C HIS A 330 24.69 -2.20 19.62
N LYS A 331 24.07 -3.24 19.03
CA LYS A 331 24.64 -4.60 19.03
C LYS A 331 25.85 -4.75 18.10
N CYS A 332 25.89 -3.97 17.02
CA CYS A 332 26.95 -4.06 16.03
C CYS A 332 27.98 -2.93 16.15
N LEU A 333 27.85 -2.00 17.11
CA LEU A 333 28.68 -0.79 17.25
C LEU A 333 30.19 -1.05 17.24
N ALA A 334 30.65 -2.19 17.77
CA ALA A 334 32.07 -2.59 17.74
C ALA A 334 32.54 -3.21 16.39
N LYS A 335 31.63 -3.47 15.45
CA LYS A 335 31.85 -4.15 14.17
C LYS A 335 31.38 -3.33 12.95
N LEU A 336 30.59 -2.28 13.13
CA LEU A 336 30.12 -1.43 12.03
C LEU A 336 31.25 -0.52 11.57
N SER A 337 31.39 -0.39 10.25
CA SER A 337 32.31 0.59 9.69
C SER A 337 31.83 2.02 9.93
N GLN A 338 32.75 2.98 9.87
CA GLN A 338 32.42 4.41 9.92
C GLN A 338 31.49 4.86 8.76
N MET A 339 31.32 4.03 7.73
CA MET A 339 30.54 4.36 6.52
C MET A 339 29.03 4.52 6.82
N ILE A 340 28.53 3.86 7.86
CA ILE A 340 27.10 3.80 8.21
C ILE A 340 26.80 4.29 9.63
N THR A 341 27.81 4.78 10.36
CA THR A 341 27.62 5.38 11.68
C THR A 341 26.69 6.58 11.58
N GLY A 342 25.63 6.61 12.41
CA GLY A 342 24.61 7.67 12.39
C GLY A 342 23.39 7.37 11.51
N LEU A 343 23.42 6.32 10.67
CA LEU A 343 22.30 6.01 9.77
C LEU A 343 21.03 5.64 10.54
N SER A 344 21.16 4.91 11.65
CA SER A 344 20.01 4.49 12.46
C SER A 344 19.27 5.67 13.07
N GLU A 345 19.99 6.69 13.55
CA GLU A 345 19.44 7.93 14.08
C GLU A 345 18.70 8.73 13.01
N ILE A 346 19.27 8.80 11.79
CA ILE A 346 18.62 9.45 10.64
C ILE A 346 17.32 8.75 10.28
N ILE A 347 17.31 7.41 10.22
CA ILE A 347 16.10 6.64 9.92
C ILE A 347 15.02 6.90 10.98
N VAL A 348 15.37 6.83 12.26
CA VAL A 348 14.39 7.06 13.34
C VAL A 348 13.91 8.51 13.37
N GLY A 349 14.80 9.48 13.14
CA GLY A 349 14.44 10.88 13.02
C GLY A 349 13.43 11.11 11.88
N ALA A 350 13.71 10.56 10.69
CA ALA A 350 12.83 10.66 9.55
C ALA A 350 11.46 10.01 9.83
N ILE A 351 11.41 8.83 10.44
CA ILE A 351 10.13 8.20 10.82
C ILE A 351 9.33 9.09 11.78
N LYS A 352 9.97 9.64 12.82
CA LYS A 352 9.29 10.51 13.78
C LYS A 352 8.73 11.78 13.14
N THR A 353 9.50 12.40 12.25
CA THR A 353 9.08 13.61 11.53
C THR A 353 7.92 13.30 10.57
N ARG A 354 8.07 12.28 9.73
CA ARG A 354 7.09 11.94 8.68
C ARG A 354 5.76 11.40 9.21
N PHE A 355 5.77 10.81 10.40
CA PHE A 355 4.56 10.26 11.04
C PHE A 355 4.11 11.07 12.26
N ALA A 356 4.61 12.30 12.45
CA ALA A 356 4.30 13.11 13.63
C ALA A 356 2.79 13.27 13.86
N THR A 357 2.04 13.60 12.80
CA THR A 357 0.58 13.78 12.85
C THR A 357 -0.16 12.46 13.08
N THR A 358 0.38 11.34 12.58
CA THR A 358 -0.26 10.01 12.70
C THR A 358 -0.03 9.36 14.07
N ILE A 359 1.17 9.51 14.65
CA ILE A 359 1.59 8.80 15.87
C ILE A 359 0.69 9.12 17.07
N ASP A 360 0.22 10.36 17.17
CA ASP A 360 -0.65 10.79 18.29
C ASP A 360 -2.10 11.08 17.86
N SER A 361 -2.47 10.76 16.62
CA SER A 361 -3.85 10.84 16.16
C SER A 361 -4.78 9.92 16.97
N LYS A 362 -5.96 10.43 17.33
CA LYS A 362 -7.00 9.67 18.04
C LYS A 362 -7.33 8.38 17.28
N GLU A 363 -7.42 8.47 15.96
CA GLU A 363 -7.83 7.41 15.06
C GLU A 363 -6.82 6.25 15.07
N ALA A 364 -5.53 6.53 14.94
CA ALA A 364 -4.49 5.49 14.94
C ALA A 364 -4.33 4.85 16.32
N LEU A 365 -4.48 5.62 17.40
CA LEU A 365 -4.45 5.11 18.77
C LEU A 365 -5.63 4.18 19.05
N LEU A 366 -6.85 4.60 18.70
CA LEU A 366 -8.07 3.79 18.85
C LEU A 366 -8.05 2.54 17.97
N ALA A 367 -7.59 2.65 16.72
CA ALA A 367 -7.41 1.52 15.83
C ALA A 367 -6.49 0.47 16.46
N THR A 368 -5.34 0.90 17.00
CA THR A 368 -4.34 -0.01 17.58
C THR A 368 -4.81 -0.67 18.88
N VAL A 369 -5.35 0.11 19.82
CA VAL A 369 -5.73 -0.41 21.14
C VAL A 369 -6.93 -1.35 21.08
N SER A 370 -7.82 -1.16 20.09
CA SER A 370 -9.00 -2.00 19.89
C SER A 370 -8.67 -3.37 19.27
N LEU A 371 -7.47 -3.57 18.74
CA LEU A 371 -7.02 -4.87 18.23
C LEU A 371 -6.54 -5.77 19.39
N PRO A 372 -7.16 -6.97 19.59
CA PRO A 372 -6.79 -7.87 20.68
C PRO A 372 -5.32 -8.33 20.69
N LYS A 373 -4.66 -8.34 19.53
CA LYS A 373 -3.24 -8.66 19.36
C LYS A 373 -2.31 -7.67 20.07
N PHE A 374 -2.65 -6.39 20.05
CA PHE A 374 -1.77 -5.33 20.52
C PHE A 374 -2.22 -4.78 21.87
N LYS A 375 -3.50 -4.42 22.01
CA LYS A 375 -4.01 -3.71 23.20
C LYS A 375 -3.07 -2.54 23.54
N LEU A 376 -2.53 -2.51 24.76
CA LEU A 376 -1.54 -1.52 25.20
C LEU A 376 -0.10 -2.06 25.26
N ARG A 377 0.18 -3.27 24.75
CA ARG A 377 1.48 -3.95 24.91
C ARG A 377 2.63 -3.26 24.18
N TRP A 378 2.33 -2.48 23.15
CA TRP A 378 3.31 -1.76 22.34
C TRP A 378 3.72 -0.40 22.96
N VAL A 379 2.96 0.10 23.93
CA VAL A 379 3.21 1.41 24.57
C VAL A 379 4.08 1.23 25.80
N LYS A 380 5.29 1.81 25.76
CA LYS A 380 6.24 1.77 26.89
C LYS A 380 5.95 2.85 27.92
N GLU A 381 5.61 4.05 27.47
CA GLU A 381 5.39 5.22 28.33
C GLU A 381 4.03 5.15 29.05
N GLU A 382 4.04 5.37 30.36
CA GLU A 382 2.84 5.22 31.20
C GLU A 382 1.81 6.35 30.96
N THR A 383 2.27 7.59 30.81
CA THR A 383 1.45 8.76 30.48
C THR A 383 0.68 8.54 29.17
N ARG A 384 1.37 8.10 28.11
CA ARG A 384 0.77 7.77 26.81
C ARG A 384 -0.23 6.62 26.93
N ARG A 385 0.09 5.60 27.75
CA ARG A 385 -0.82 4.49 28.02
C ARG A 385 -2.12 4.96 28.67
N ASP A 386 -2.04 5.87 29.64
CA ASP A 386 -3.22 6.39 30.33
C ASP A 386 -4.05 7.31 29.43
N HIS A 387 -3.41 8.12 28.58
CA HIS A 387 -4.09 8.88 27.54
C HIS A 387 -4.90 7.97 26.59
N ILE A 388 -4.30 6.88 26.11
CA ILE A 388 -4.99 5.91 25.23
C ILE A 388 -6.18 5.25 25.95
N LYS A 389 -6.02 4.87 27.23
CA LYS A 389 -7.14 4.32 28.02
C LYS A 389 -8.26 5.34 28.15
N TYR A 390 -7.94 6.61 28.39
CA TYR A 390 -8.91 7.68 28.48
C TYR A 390 -9.68 7.83 27.16
N LEU A 391 -8.99 7.91 26.02
CA LEU A 391 -9.61 7.97 24.70
C LEU A 391 -10.54 6.78 24.44
N LEU A 392 -10.07 5.56 24.70
CA LEU A 392 -10.86 4.33 24.50
C LEU A 392 -12.10 4.31 25.39
N THR A 393 -11.98 4.74 26.64
CA THR A 393 -13.10 4.77 27.59
C THR A 393 -14.13 5.81 27.18
N THR A 394 -13.69 7.00 26.78
CA THR A 394 -14.56 8.08 26.29
C THR A 394 -15.30 7.65 25.03
N GLU A 395 -14.61 7.02 24.07
CA GLU A 395 -15.23 6.50 22.85
C GLU A 395 -16.21 5.35 23.17
N CYS A 396 -15.87 4.45 24.09
CA CYS A 396 -16.81 3.41 24.53
C CYS A 396 -18.10 4.03 25.11
N ARG A 397 -18.00 5.13 25.85
CA ARG A 397 -19.14 5.80 26.49
C ARG A 397 -20.03 6.53 25.49
N SER A 398 -19.47 7.07 24.40
CA SER A 398 -20.24 7.78 23.36
C SER A 398 -21.06 6.82 22.48
N LEU A 399 -20.69 5.54 22.43
CA LEU A 399 -21.43 4.54 21.67
C LEU A 399 -22.71 4.09 22.40
N THR A 400 -23.85 4.33 21.77
CA THR A 400 -25.12 3.66 22.10
C THR A 400 -25.04 2.19 21.66
N VAL A 401 -25.47 1.28 22.53
CA VAL A 401 -25.57 -0.15 22.22
C VAL A 401 -27.06 -0.49 22.20
N GLU A 402 -27.57 -1.01 21.09
CA GLU A 402 -28.78 -1.83 21.12
C GLU A 402 -28.38 -3.16 21.77
N GLU A 403 -28.82 -3.41 23.00
CA GLU A 403 -28.51 -4.65 23.71
C GLU A 403 -29.17 -5.84 23.02
N PRO A 404 -28.41 -6.88 22.61
CA PRO A 404 -29.00 -8.20 22.44
C PRO A 404 -29.32 -8.75 23.82
N ALA A 405 -30.60 -9.00 24.09
CA ALA A 405 -31.05 -9.66 25.30
C ALA A 405 -30.57 -11.13 25.33
N THR A 406 -29.39 -11.37 25.90
CA THR A 406 -29.04 -12.71 26.38
C THR A 406 -28.23 -12.60 27.68
N PRO A 407 -28.70 -13.21 28.78
CA PRO A 407 -27.97 -13.21 30.04
C PRO A 407 -26.62 -13.91 29.88
N MET A 408 -25.61 -13.43 30.61
CA MET A 408 -24.32 -14.08 30.75
C MET A 408 -24.50 -15.52 31.24
N ILE A 409 -24.25 -16.51 30.37
CA ILE A 409 -24.11 -17.90 30.76
C ILE A 409 -22.66 -18.13 31.16
N ASP A 410 -22.48 -18.59 32.40
CA ASP A 410 -21.22 -18.99 33.02
C ASP A 410 -20.45 -20.00 32.14
N ALA A 411 -19.36 -19.53 31.51
CA ALA A 411 -18.61 -20.31 30.54
C ALA A 411 -17.61 -21.25 31.23
N ARG A 412 -17.98 -22.52 31.38
CA ARG A 412 -17.03 -23.63 31.57
C ARG A 412 -16.87 -24.45 30.27
N GLN A 413 -15.75 -24.21 29.58
CA GLN A 413 -14.96 -25.09 28.68
C GLN A 413 -15.57 -25.58 27.34
N PRO A 414 -14.76 -26.03 26.33
CA PRO A 414 -13.30 -26.15 26.25
C PRO A 414 -12.64 -25.39 25.07
N ALA A 415 -11.31 -25.41 25.05
CA ALA A 415 -10.42 -24.77 24.07
C ALA A 415 -10.66 -25.22 22.62
N VAL A 416 -11.33 -24.37 21.84
CA VAL A 416 -11.09 -24.24 20.40
C VAL A 416 -10.17 -23.03 20.25
N VAL A 417 -9.17 -23.09 19.37
CA VAL A 417 -8.30 -21.94 19.08
C VAL A 417 -9.13 -20.93 18.28
N THR A 418 -10.00 -20.22 18.99
CA THR A 418 -10.74 -19.06 18.53
C THR A 418 -9.71 -18.01 18.12
N SER A 419 -9.80 -17.52 16.88
CA SER A 419 -8.90 -16.47 16.37
C SER A 419 -8.88 -15.31 17.37
N LEU A 420 -7.73 -14.70 17.62
CA LEU A 420 -7.61 -13.63 18.62
C LEU A 420 -8.59 -12.45 18.36
N MET A 421 -9.00 -12.26 17.10
CA MET A 421 -10.05 -11.32 16.72
C MET A 421 -11.45 -11.73 17.19
N GLU A 422 -11.81 -13.01 17.14
CA GLU A 422 -13.14 -13.53 17.54
C GLU A 422 -13.47 -13.23 19.01
N SER A 423 -12.47 -12.97 19.86
CA SER A 423 -12.71 -12.47 21.23
C SER A 423 -13.47 -11.13 21.27
N LEU A 424 -13.49 -10.35 20.17
CA LEU A 424 -14.24 -9.09 20.09
C LEU A 424 -15.75 -9.28 20.18
N HIS A 425 -16.30 -10.45 19.86
CA HIS A 425 -17.74 -10.70 20.00
C HIS A 425 -18.21 -10.57 21.45
N GLU A 426 -17.35 -10.82 22.42
CA GLU A 426 -17.63 -10.65 23.85
C GLU A 426 -17.64 -9.18 24.30
N PHE A 427 -17.14 -8.25 23.47
CA PHE A 427 -17.01 -6.83 23.80
C PHE A 427 -17.65 -5.92 22.74
N PRO A 428 -18.99 -5.81 22.67
CA PRO A 428 -19.70 -5.13 21.57
C PRO A 428 -19.24 -3.68 21.30
N ARG A 429 -18.96 -2.91 22.36
CA ARG A 429 -18.46 -1.53 22.23
C ARG A 429 -17.06 -1.50 21.60
N ILE A 430 -16.16 -2.38 22.07
CA ILE A 430 -14.79 -2.48 21.53
C ILE A 430 -14.82 -3.02 20.10
N LYS A 431 -15.70 -3.98 19.79
CA LYS A 431 -15.93 -4.47 18.43
C LYS A 431 -16.33 -3.33 17.50
N LYS A 432 -17.29 -2.49 17.89
CA LYS A 432 -17.72 -1.35 17.06
C LYS A 432 -16.59 -0.34 16.82
N ILE A 433 -15.78 -0.04 17.84
CA ILE A 433 -14.56 0.79 17.70
C ILE A 433 -13.57 0.10 16.74
N ALA A 434 -13.32 -1.19 16.92
CA ALA A 434 -12.40 -1.95 16.07
C ALA A 434 -12.84 -1.92 14.60
N LEU A 435 -14.12 -2.22 14.31
CA LEU A 435 -14.67 -2.20 12.96
C LEU A 435 -14.54 -0.81 12.30
N ARG A 436 -14.83 0.27 13.04
CA ARG A 436 -14.75 1.65 12.54
C ARG A 436 -13.31 2.06 12.24
N TYR A 437 -12.45 2.07 13.26
CA TYR A 437 -11.11 2.66 13.17
C TYR A 437 -10.11 1.73 12.47
N ASN A 438 -10.42 0.44 12.32
CA ASN A 438 -9.62 -0.49 11.52
C ASN A 438 -10.21 -0.77 10.13
N ALA A 439 -11.33 -0.16 9.71
CA ALA A 439 -11.76 -0.26 8.32
C ALA A 439 -10.67 0.23 7.33
N PRO A 440 -9.96 1.36 7.59
CA PRO A 440 -8.82 1.78 6.79
C PRO A 440 -7.68 0.76 6.76
N THR A 441 -6.84 0.85 5.74
CA THR A 441 -5.58 0.12 5.64
C THR A 441 -4.42 1.10 5.80
N PRO A 442 -3.24 0.68 6.30
CA PRO A 442 -2.10 1.57 6.40
C PRO A 442 -1.39 1.79 5.05
N SER A 443 -1.88 1.20 3.95
CA SER A 443 -1.27 1.37 2.62
C SER A 443 -2.29 1.33 1.49
N SER A 444 -1.96 2.03 0.39
CA SER A 444 -2.66 1.94 -0.90
C SER A 444 -2.37 0.65 -1.68
N ALA A 445 -1.69 -0.34 -1.07
CA ALA A 445 -1.34 -1.60 -1.71
C ALA A 445 -2.53 -2.33 -2.39
N PRO A 446 -3.78 -2.29 -1.87
CA PRO A 446 -4.90 -2.93 -2.56
C PRO A 446 -5.20 -2.38 -3.96
N VAL A 447 -5.10 -1.06 -4.17
CA VAL A 447 -5.28 -0.46 -5.51
C VAL A 447 -4.06 -0.70 -6.41
N GLU A 448 -2.84 -0.73 -5.85
CA GLU A 448 -1.66 -1.16 -6.62
C GLU A 448 -1.78 -2.61 -7.14
N ARG A 449 -2.46 -3.48 -6.39
CA ARG A 449 -2.73 -4.88 -6.81
C ARG A 449 -3.74 -4.93 -7.95
N LEU A 450 -4.73 -4.03 -7.94
CA LEU A 450 -5.62 -3.84 -9.08
C LEU A 450 -4.81 -3.50 -10.33
N PHE A 451 -3.89 -2.54 -10.24
CA PHE A 451 -3.01 -2.18 -11.38
C PHE A 451 -2.05 -3.29 -11.79
N SER A 452 -1.56 -4.07 -10.83
CA SER A 452 -0.76 -5.26 -11.11
C SER A 452 -1.56 -6.27 -11.96
N LEU A 453 -2.86 -6.47 -11.69
CA LEU A 453 -3.74 -7.26 -12.56
C LEU A 453 -4.00 -6.55 -13.90
N GLY A 454 -4.13 -5.23 -13.89
CA GLY A 454 -4.29 -4.39 -15.07
C GLY A 454 -3.16 -4.57 -16.08
N SER A 455 -1.92 -4.64 -15.62
CA SER A 455 -0.74 -4.89 -16.47
C SER A 455 -0.79 -6.25 -17.20
N LEU A 456 -1.52 -7.23 -16.67
CA LEU A 456 -1.71 -8.54 -17.31
C LEU A 456 -2.83 -8.53 -18.36
N VAL A 457 -3.72 -7.53 -18.31
CA VAL A 457 -4.85 -7.37 -19.24
C VAL A 457 -4.48 -6.37 -20.35
N LEU A 458 -3.98 -5.20 -19.96
CA LEU A 458 -3.50 -4.15 -20.85
C LEU A 458 -2.08 -4.48 -21.32
N THR A 459 -1.98 -5.42 -22.25
CA THR A 459 -0.71 -5.76 -22.91
C THR A 459 -0.59 -5.05 -24.26
N PRO A 460 0.62 -4.91 -24.84
CA PRO A 460 0.79 -4.33 -26.18
C PRO A 460 -0.06 -5.01 -27.26
N ARG A 461 -0.34 -6.31 -27.10
CA ARG A 461 -1.19 -7.10 -28.03
C ARG A 461 -2.69 -6.90 -27.80
N CYS A 462 -3.09 -6.39 -26.64
CA CYS A 462 -4.47 -6.07 -26.28
C CYS A 462 -4.81 -4.58 -26.43
N ASN A 463 -3.98 -3.80 -27.12
CA ASN A 463 -4.13 -2.33 -27.25
C ASN A 463 -5.43 -1.85 -27.93
N ARG A 464 -6.16 -2.75 -28.62
CA ARG A 464 -7.48 -2.47 -29.23
C ARG A 464 -8.66 -2.67 -28.28
N LEU A 465 -8.40 -3.06 -27.02
CA LEU A 465 -9.43 -3.19 -25.99
C LEU A 465 -9.96 -1.80 -25.62
N GLY A 466 -11.27 -1.60 -25.75
CA GLY A 466 -11.93 -0.36 -25.35
C GLY A 466 -11.85 -0.15 -23.83
N ASP A 467 -11.81 1.11 -23.40
CA ASP A 467 -11.56 1.47 -22.00
C ASP A 467 -12.61 0.85 -21.04
N GLY A 468 -13.91 0.88 -21.39
CA GLY A 468 -14.96 0.23 -20.59
C GLY A 468 -14.82 -1.30 -20.53
N ARG A 469 -14.36 -1.94 -21.62
CA ARG A 469 -14.11 -3.40 -21.64
C ARG A 469 -12.92 -3.77 -20.77
N PHE A 470 -11.88 -2.94 -20.79
CA PHE A 470 -10.75 -3.08 -19.89
C PHE A 470 -11.19 -3.01 -18.43
N GLN A 471 -12.03 -2.03 -18.08
CA GLN A 471 -12.61 -1.90 -16.75
C GLN A 471 -13.45 -3.13 -16.35
N HIS A 472 -14.36 -3.61 -17.20
CA HIS A 472 -15.17 -4.79 -16.85
C HIS A 472 -14.28 -6.02 -16.60
N LEU A 473 -13.28 -6.26 -17.45
CA LEU A 473 -12.37 -7.38 -17.31
C LEU A 473 -11.52 -7.31 -16.04
N ILE A 474 -10.98 -6.13 -15.70
CA ILE A 474 -10.12 -5.98 -14.54
C ILE A 474 -10.93 -6.08 -13.23
N LEU A 475 -12.11 -5.45 -13.17
CA LEU A 475 -12.98 -5.49 -11.99
C LEU A 475 -13.52 -6.91 -11.75
N MET A 476 -14.02 -7.60 -12.78
CA MET A 476 -14.40 -9.02 -12.68
C MET A 476 -13.24 -9.90 -12.21
N ARG A 477 -12.03 -9.61 -12.68
CA ARG A 477 -10.83 -10.37 -12.31
C ARG A 477 -10.36 -10.07 -10.89
N PHE A 478 -10.59 -8.88 -10.35
CA PHE A 478 -10.26 -8.54 -8.98
C PHE A 478 -11.34 -9.07 -8.02
N ASN A 479 -12.63 -8.89 -8.36
CA ASN A 479 -13.81 -9.20 -7.55
C ASN A 479 -14.29 -10.65 -7.68
N ARG A 480 -13.39 -11.61 -7.86
CA ARG A 480 -13.74 -13.00 -8.22
C ARG A 480 -14.71 -13.67 -7.24
N TYR A 481 -14.67 -13.28 -5.98
CA TYR A 481 -15.57 -13.80 -4.93
C TYR A 481 -17.04 -13.48 -5.21
N PHE A 482 -17.34 -12.32 -5.80
CA PHE A 482 -18.70 -11.92 -6.20
C PHE A 482 -19.18 -12.61 -7.48
N SER A 483 -18.27 -13.23 -8.23
CA SER A 483 -18.59 -13.94 -9.49
C SER A 483 -19.05 -15.38 -9.24
N GLN A 484 -19.01 -15.87 -8.00
CA GLN A 484 -19.26 -17.28 -7.65
C GLN A 484 -20.74 -17.66 -7.57
N GLY A 485 -21.68 -16.72 -7.70
CA GLY A 485 -23.12 -17.00 -7.72
C GLY A 485 -23.65 -17.55 -9.06
N GLY A 486 -22.79 -17.86 -10.04
CA GLY A 486 -23.22 -18.25 -11.38
C GLY A 486 -22.58 -19.50 -11.98
N ILE A 487 -21.35 -19.84 -11.64
CA ILE A 487 -20.67 -21.04 -12.17
C ILE A 487 -19.59 -21.48 -11.17
N MET A 488 -19.96 -22.36 -10.23
CA MET A 488 -19.03 -23.27 -9.56
C MET A 488 -19.74 -24.60 -9.33
N GLU A 489 -19.54 -25.53 -10.26
CA GLU A 489 -19.19 -26.93 -10.02
C GLU A 489 -18.52 -27.50 -11.27
#